data_AF-M1ERE4-F1
#
_entry.id   AF-M1ERE4-F1
#
_cell.length_a   1.000
_cell.length_b   1.000
_cell.length_c   1.000
_cell.angle_alpha   90.00
_cell.angle_beta   90.00
_cell.angle_gamma   90.00
#
_symmetry.space_group_name_H-M   'P 1'
#
loop_
_entity.id
_entity.type
_entity.pdbx_description
1 polymer ?
#
loop_
_entity_poly.entity_id
_entity_poly.type
_entity_poly.pdbx_seq_one_letter_code
_entity_poly.pdbx_strand_id
1 'polypeptide(L)' 'RLGNLQAATHILNSILNNYDHKLRPGIGEKPTVVTVELSVNTLGPISILDMEYTIDITFCQTWYDERLRYNGS' A
#
# COMPACT_ATOMS: atom_id res chain seq x y z
N ARG A 1 7.30 27.11 -7.90
CA ARG A 1 7.42 26.40 -6.60
C ARG A 1 6.12 26.47 -5.78
N LEU A 2 5.44 27.62 -5.70
CA LEU A 2 4.19 27.76 -4.93
C LEU A 2 2.94 27.14 -5.61
N GLY A 3 2.80 27.25 -6.93
CA GLY A 3 1.63 26.70 -7.66
C GLY A 3 1.53 25.18 -7.64
N ASN A 4 2.66 24.47 -7.55
CA ASN A 4 2.70 23.01 -7.51
C ASN A 4 2.19 22.47 -6.15
N LEU A 5 2.37 23.24 -5.07
CA LEU A 5 1.83 22.90 -3.76
C LEU A 5 0.30 23.04 -3.72
N GLN A 6 -0.27 24.08 -4.33
CA GLN A 6 -1.73 24.25 -4.40
C GLN A 6 -2.39 23.12 -5.21
N ALA A 7 -1.79 22.71 -6.33
CA ALA A 7 -2.26 21.58 -7.12
C ALA A 7 -2.20 20.26 -6.32
N ALA A 8 -1.08 19.98 -5.65
CA ALA A 8 -0.95 18.80 -4.80
C ALA A 8 -1.99 18.77 -3.67
N THR A 9 -2.20 19.89 -2.98
CA THR A 9 -3.23 20.00 -1.93
C THR A 9 -4.64 19.74 -2.49
N HIS A 10 -4.97 20.29 -3.65
CA HIS A 10 -6.28 20.08 -4.28
C HIS A 10 -6.49 18.60 -4.67
N ILE A 11 -5.46 17.95 -5.23
CA ILE A 11 -5.51 16.52 -5.56
C ILE A 11 -5.73 15.69 -4.30
N LEU A 12 -4.91 15.89 -3.26
CA LEU A 12 -5.00 15.12 -2.02
C LEU A 12 -6.34 15.32 -1.30
N ASN A 13 -6.92 16.51 -1.35
CA ASN A 13 -8.24 16.78 -0.76
C ASN A 13 -9.39 16.09 -1.50
N SER A 14 -9.22 15.72 -2.77
CA SER A 14 -10.30 15.18 -3.62
C SER A 14 -10.18 13.69 -3.91
N ILE A 15 -8.97 13.12 -3.82
CA ILE A 15 -8.66 11.74 -4.24
C ILE A 15 -9.45 10.65 -3.51
N LEU A 16 -9.97 10.94 -2.30
CA LEU A 16 -10.77 9.99 -1.51
C LEU A 16 -12.28 10.29 -1.54
N ASN A 17 -12.73 11.25 -2.36
CA ASN A 17 -14.16 11.53 -2.49
C ASN A 17 -14.89 10.30 -3.05
N ASN A 18 -15.93 9.85 -2.33
CA ASN A 18 -16.71 8.64 -2.65
C ASN A 18 -15.88 7.34 -2.68
N TYR A 19 -14.69 7.33 -2.06
CA TYR A 19 -13.88 6.13 -1.95
C TYR A 19 -14.40 5.24 -0.81
N ASP A 20 -14.92 4.06 -1.15
CA ASP A 20 -15.25 3.02 -0.16
C ASP A 20 -14.07 2.06 0.02
N HIS A 21 -13.37 2.19 1.15
CA HIS A 21 -12.22 1.38 1.51
C HIS A 21 -12.57 -0.09 1.82
N LYS A 22 -13.85 -0.42 2.01
CA LYS A 22 -14.30 -1.81 2.23
C LYS A 22 -14.32 -2.60 0.92
N LEU A 23 -14.32 -1.91 -0.22
CA LEU A 23 -14.34 -2.54 -1.53
C LEU A 23 -12.92 -2.61 -2.10
N ARG A 24 -12.54 -3.79 -2.58
CA ARG A 24 -11.26 -3.97 -3.29
C ARG A 24 -11.30 -3.34 -4.69
N PRO A 25 -10.16 -2.93 -5.25
CA PRO A 25 -10.08 -2.49 -6.65
C PRO A 25 -10.51 -3.60 -7.61
N GLY A 26 -11.28 -3.26 -8.65
CA GLY A 26 -11.75 -4.24 -9.65
C GLY A 26 -12.80 -5.24 -9.14
N ILE A 27 -13.49 -4.94 -8.04
CA ILE A 27 -14.55 -5.81 -7.49
C ILE A 27 -15.59 -6.19 -8.57
N GLY A 28 -15.91 -7.48 -8.66
CA GLY A 28 -16.86 -8.00 -9.65
C GLY A 28 -16.30 -8.17 -11.07
N GLU A 29 -15.12 -7.64 -11.37
CA GLU A 29 -14.54 -7.67 -12.72
C GLU A 29 -13.24 -8.45 -12.80
N LYS A 30 -12.22 -8.07 -12.02
CA LYS A 30 -10.88 -8.65 -12.08
C LYS A 30 -10.24 -8.82 -10.70
N PRO A 31 -9.33 -9.79 -10.54
CA PRO A 31 -8.56 -9.89 -9.32
C PRO A 31 -7.64 -8.68 -9.15
N THR A 32 -7.51 -8.19 -7.92
CA THR A 32 -6.46 -7.24 -7.54
C THR A 32 -5.15 -8.01 -7.43
N VAL A 33 -4.20 -7.75 -8.33
CA VAL A 33 -2.86 -8.33 -8.25
C VAL A 33 -2.04 -7.52 -7.25
N VAL A 34 -1.57 -8.18 -6.19
CA VAL A 34 -0.72 -7.59 -5.15
C VAL A 34 0.67 -8.20 -5.26
N THR A 35 1.66 -7.38 -5.58
CA THR A 35 3.07 -7.76 -5.53
C THR A 35 3.58 -7.54 -4.11
N VAL A 36 4.23 -8.55 -3.55
CA VAL A 36 4.81 -8.51 -2.20
C VAL A 36 6.32 -8.61 -2.30
N GLU A 37 7.02 -7.73 -1.61
CA GLU A 37 8.45 -7.78 -1.41
C GLU A 37 8.74 -7.91 0.09
N LEU A 38 9.56 -8.89 0.45
CA LEU A 38 9.95 -9.19 1.82
C LEU A 38 11.46 -9.03 1.94
N SER A 39 11.89 -8.06 2.73
CA SER A 39 13.29 -7.92 3.13
C SER A 39 13.45 -8.33 4.58
N VAL A 40 14.30 -9.32 4.85
CA VAL A 40 14.64 -9.73 6.21
C VAL A 40 15.72 -8.80 6.73
N ASN A 41 15.39 -8.05 7.77
CA ASN A 41 16.32 -7.13 8.41
C ASN A 41 17.18 -7.89 9.43
N THR A 42 16.53 -8.68 10.28
CA THR A 42 17.19 -9.46 11.33
C THR A 42 16.44 -10.77 11.56
N LEU A 43 17.19 -11.85 11.78
CA LEU A 43 16.66 -13.07 12.39
C LEU A 43 16.94 -12.99 13.90
N GLY A 44 15.87 -12.94 14.68
CA GLY A 44 15.91 -12.87 16.13
C GLY A 44 16.28 -14.22 16.79
N PRO A 45 16.07 -14.35 18.10
CA PRO A 45 16.34 -15.60 18.81
C PRO A 45 15.48 -16.74 18.25
N ILE A 46 16.09 -17.92 18.15
CA ILE A 46 15.44 -19.15 17.71
C ILE A 46 15.39 -20.06 18.94
N SER A 47 14.18 -20.36 19.42
CA SER A 47 13.97 -21.35 20.49
C SER A 47 13.62 -22.70 19.85
N ILE A 48 14.55 -23.65 19.92
CA ILE A 48 14.31 -25.01 19.42
C ILE A 48 13.35 -25.77 20.36
N LEU A 49 13.42 -25.48 21.65
CA LEU A 49 12.57 -26.12 22.67
C LEU A 49 11.11 -25.74 22.47
N ASP A 50 10.84 -24.47 22.16
CA ASP A 50 9.48 -23.95 21.96
C ASP A 50 9.04 -23.99 20.48
N MET A 51 9.96 -24.34 19.57
CA MET A 51 9.76 -24.32 18.12
C MET A 51 9.35 -22.94 17.57
N GLU A 52 9.94 -21.88 18.12
CA GLU A 52 9.61 -20.49 17.78
C GLU A 52 10.83 -19.71 17.28
N TYR A 53 10.58 -18.73 16.42
CA TYR A 53 11.59 -17.78 15.99
C TYR A 53 10.94 -16.41 15.76
N THR A 54 11.71 -15.35 16.01
CA THR A 54 11.30 -13.98 15.73
C THR A 54 12.05 -13.45 14.52
N ILE A 55 11.37 -12.70 13.65
CA ILE A 55 12.01 -12.01 12.52
C ILE A 55 11.58 -10.55 12.49
N ASP A 56 12.54 -9.69 12.18
CA ASP A 56 12.29 -8.30 11.84
C ASP A 56 12.32 -8.19 10.32
N ILE A 57 11.21 -7.77 9.72
CA ILE A 57 11.06 -7.67 8.27
C ILE A 57 10.60 -6.27 7.85
N THR A 58 11.05 -5.86 6.67
CA THR A 58 10.38 -4.83 5.89
C THR A 58 9.42 -5.54 4.94
N PHE A 59 8.12 -5.31 5.13
CA PHE A 59 7.07 -5.91 4.33
C PHE A 59 6.43 -4.86 3.42
N CYS A 60 6.74 -4.95 2.12
CA CYS A 60 6.27 -4.00 1.12
C CYS A 60 5.20 -4.66 0.25
N GLN A 61 4.09 -3.94 0.03
CA GLN A 61 3.02 -4.36 -0.86
C GLN A 61 2.79 -3.30 -1.93
N THR A 62 2.59 -3.72 -3.16
CA THR A 62 2.27 -2.84 -4.29
C THR A 62 1.11 -3.42 -5.07
N TRP A 63 0.10 -2.60 -5.34
CA TRP A 63 -1.01 -2.93 -6.22
C TRP A 63 -1.47 -1.67 -6.96
N TYR A 64 -2.23 -1.87 -8.03
CA TYR A 64 -2.84 -0.78 -8.78
C TYR A 64 -4.30 -0.58 -8.35
N ASP A 65 -4.64 0.65 -7.94
CA ASP A 65 -6.02 1.07 -7.67
C ASP A 65 -6.41 2.21 -8.61
N GLU A 66 -7.28 1.89 -9.57
CA GLU A 66 -7.78 2.82 -10.58
C GLU A 66 -8.58 3.98 -9.98
N ARG A 67 -9.13 3.80 -8.77
CA ARG A 67 -9.95 4.80 -8.08
C ARG A 67 -9.11 5.94 -7.50
N LEU A 68 -7.81 5.72 -7.29
CA LEU A 68 -6.86 6.72 -6.79
C LEU A 68 -6.15 7.48 -7.92
N ARG A 69 -6.61 7.35 -9.16
CA ARG A 69 -6.05 8.11 -10.29
C ARG A 69 -6.37 9.60 -10.15
N TYR A 70 -5.40 10.44 -10.47
CA TYR A 70 -5.58 11.88 -10.58
C TYR A 70 -4.97 12.39 -11.90
N ASN A 71 -5.49 13.51 -12.41
CA ASN A 71 -4.90 14.21 -13.53
C ASN A 71 -3.98 15.31 -12.98
N GLY A 72 -2.67 15.17 -13.16
CA GLY A 72 -1.73 16.27 -12.94
C GLY A 72 -1.83 17.25 -14.11
N SER A 73 -1.94 18.54 -13.80
CA SER A 73 -1.79 19.62 -14.78
C SER A 73 -0.35 20.13 -14.77
#